data_AF-A0A955Y727-F1
#
_entry.id   AF-A0A955Y727-F1
#
_cell.length_a   1.000
_cell.length_b   1.000
_cell.length_c   1.000
_cell.angle_alpha   90.00
_cell.angle_beta   90.00
_cell.angle_gamma   90.00
#
_symmetry.space_group_name_H-M   'P 1'
#
loop_
_entity.id
_entity.type
_entity.pdbx_description
1 polymer ?
#
loop_
_entity_poly.entity_id
_entity_poly.type
_entity_poly.pdbx_seq_one_letter_code
_entity_poly.pdbx_strand_id
1 'polypeptide(L)'
;MRDNIFCWHGISTDVEGGQRFYPAVLGWDVTMEPGGPVFASAGGALAHLQPAQGPPSWCAFLSVPDVDASTARAEASGGRVVVGPTDLPVGRYSVVTTPSGAVFGLYQAAKEDVLAADGPGSVHWVELHSTDVQRDLAWLGEVFGFTTS
;
A
#
# COMPACT_ATOMS: atom_id res chain seq x y z
N MET A 1 12.29 -10.41 -5.62
CA MET A 1 11.06 -9.59 -5.62
C MET A 1 10.97 -8.79 -6.92
N ARG A 2 9.78 -8.62 -7.52
CA ARG A 2 9.60 -7.58 -8.54
C ARG A 2 9.47 -6.27 -7.79
N ASP A 3 10.50 -5.45 -7.82
CA ASP A 3 10.49 -4.16 -7.13
C ASP A 3 9.65 -3.14 -7.92
N ASN A 4 9.19 -2.10 -7.23
CA ASN A 4 8.40 -1.00 -7.80
C ASN A 4 7.05 -1.42 -8.40
N ILE A 5 6.39 -2.42 -7.81
CA ILE A 5 4.99 -2.76 -8.09
C ILE A 5 4.12 -2.48 -6.87
N PHE A 6 2.91 -1.97 -7.09
CA PHE A 6 1.92 -1.88 -6.01
C PHE A 6 1.42 -3.28 -5.68
N CYS A 7 1.70 -3.75 -4.46
CA CYS A 7 1.55 -5.17 -4.09
C CYS A 7 0.59 -5.40 -2.92
N TRP A 8 0.20 -4.35 -2.20
CA TRP A 8 -0.60 -4.46 -0.98
C TRP A 8 -1.47 -3.23 -0.76
N HIS A 9 -2.61 -3.38 -0.08
CA HIS A 9 -3.55 -2.30 0.18
C HIS A 9 -3.97 -2.26 1.66
N GLY A 10 -3.77 -1.11 2.30
CA GLY A 10 -4.34 -0.84 3.62
C GLY A 10 -5.72 -0.22 3.49
N ILE A 11 -6.71 -0.82 4.12
CA ILE A 11 -8.08 -0.34 4.13
C ILE A 11 -8.43 0.10 5.55
N SER A 12 -8.53 1.41 5.74
CA SER A 12 -8.99 1.99 7.00
C SER A 12 -10.49 2.22 6.92
N THR A 13 -11.28 1.45 7.69
CA THR A 13 -12.75 1.47 7.60
C THR A 13 -13.41 0.93 8.88
N ASP A 14 -14.74 0.85 8.90
CA ASP A 14 -15.47 -0.04 9.83
C ASP A 14 -15.13 -1.49 9.46
N VAL A 15 -14.32 -2.14 10.29
CA VAL A 15 -13.79 -3.49 10.00
C VAL A 15 -14.92 -4.50 9.83
N GLU A 16 -15.94 -4.45 10.68
CA GLU A 16 -17.07 -5.39 10.61
C GLU A 16 -17.91 -5.17 9.34
N GLY A 17 -18.13 -3.90 8.98
CA GLY A 17 -18.75 -3.52 7.71
C GLY A 17 -17.95 -3.99 6.50
N GLY A 18 -16.63 -3.79 6.50
CA GLY A 18 -15.73 -4.22 5.44
C GLY A 18 -15.72 -5.73 5.23
N GLN A 19 -15.75 -6.50 6.33
CA GLN A 19 -15.84 -7.96 6.30
C GLN A 19 -17.10 -8.48 5.61
N ARG A 20 -18.21 -7.73 5.65
CA ARG A 20 -19.42 -8.07 4.91
C ARG A 20 -19.39 -7.55 3.47
N PHE A 21 -18.86 -6.34 3.27
CA PHE A 21 -18.90 -5.65 2.00
C PHE A 21 -18.01 -6.30 0.94
N TYR A 22 -16.73 -6.55 1.25
CA TYR A 22 -15.77 -7.03 0.24
C TYR A 22 -16.10 -8.42 -0.32
N PRO A 23 -16.52 -9.41 0.49
CA PRO A 23 -17.01 -10.67 -0.05
C PRO A 23 -18.26 -10.50 -0.91
N ALA A 24 -19.23 -9.70 -0.46
CA ALA A 24 -20.51 -9.55 -1.15
C ALA A 24 -20.39 -8.82 -2.50
N VAL A 25 -19.50 -7.84 -2.60
CA VAL A 25 -19.38 -6.96 -3.77
C VAL A 25 -18.26 -7.41 -4.71
N LEU A 26 -17.10 -7.78 -4.15
CA LEU A 26 -15.91 -8.11 -4.93
C LEU A 26 -15.63 -9.62 -5.00
N GLY A 27 -16.36 -10.43 -4.24
CA GLY A 27 -16.11 -11.87 -4.13
C GLY A 27 -14.81 -12.19 -3.38
N TRP A 28 -14.31 -11.26 -2.57
CA TRP A 28 -13.07 -11.44 -1.82
C TRP A 28 -13.23 -12.44 -0.68
N ASP A 29 -12.23 -13.28 -0.49
CA ASP A 29 -12.08 -14.05 0.73
C ASP A 29 -11.61 -13.12 1.85
N VAL A 30 -12.15 -13.32 3.05
CA VAL A 30 -11.76 -12.58 4.24
C VAL A 30 -11.30 -13.57 5.31
N THR A 31 -10.07 -13.42 5.77
CA THR A 31 -9.50 -14.24 6.84
C THR A 31 -9.28 -13.40 8.08
N MET A 32 -9.53 -14.03 9.23
CA MET A 32 -9.39 -13.42 10.55
C MET A 32 -8.52 -14.31 11.41
N GLU A 33 -7.43 -13.76 11.92
CA GLU A 33 -6.70 -14.38 13.02
C GLU A 33 -7.26 -13.88 14.35
N PRO A 34 -7.51 -14.74 15.35
CA PRO A 34 -7.97 -14.31 16.67
C PRO A 34 -7.01 -13.29 17.29
N GLY A 35 -7.46 -12.04 17.49
CA GLY A 35 -6.63 -10.95 17.99
C GLY A 35 -5.61 -10.39 17.00
N GLY A 36 -5.63 -10.87 15.75
CA GLY A 36 -4.77 -10.45 14.66
C GLY A 36 -5.48 -9.55 13.63
N PRO A 37 -4.75 -9.10 12.60
CA PRO A 37 -5.31 -8.30 11.51
C PRO A 37 -6.35 -9.10 10.70
N VAL A 38 -7.26 -8.37 10.07
CA VAL A 38 -8.22 -8.92 9.11
C VAL A 38 -7.64 -8.76 7.72
N PHE A 39 -7.48 -9.86 6.99
CA PHE A 39 -6.99 -9.83 5.61
C PHE A 39 -8.12 -10.06 4.64
N ALA A 40 -8.02 -9.43 3.47
CA ALA A 40 -8.93 -9.66 2.36
C ALA A 40 -8.15 -9.89 1.06
N SER A 41 -8.67 -10.78 0.23
CA SER A 41 -7.96 -11.29 -0.95
C SER A 41 -8.89 -11.67 -2.10
N ALA A 42 -8.44 -11.43 -3.33
CA ALA A 42 -8.95 -12.08 -4.54
C ALA A 42 -7.89 -13.08 -5.04
N GLY A 43 -7.86 -14.29 -4.49
CA GLY A 43 -6.92 -15.34 -4.93
C GLY A 43 -5.47 -15.20 -4.44
N GLY A 44 -5.21 -14.32 -3.46
CA GLY A 44 -3.91 -14.07 -2.84
C GLY A 44 -3.98 -12.83 -1.93
N ALA A 45 -3.13 -12.71 -0.91
CA ALA A 45 -3.25 -11.64 0.08
C ALA A 45 -3.06 -10.24 -0.56
N LEU A 46 -4.14 -9.46 -0.66
CA LEU A 46 -4.18 -8.17 -1.38
C LEU A 46 -4.35 -6.98 -0.45
N ALA A 47 -5.01 -7.17 0.69
CA ALA A 47 -5.38 -6.09 1.58
C ALA A 47 -5.45 -6.52 3.05
N HIS A 48 -5.29 -5.54 3.94
CA HIS A 48 -5.70 -5.64 5.34
C HIS A 48 -6.73 -4.57 5.68
N LEU A 49 -7.63 -4.91 6.60
CA LEU A 49 -8.60 -3.99 7.16
C LEU A 49 -8.17 -3.57 8.57
N GLN A 50 -8.31 -2.28 8.86
CA GLN A 50 -8.05 -1.71 10.18
C GLN A 50 -9.12 -0.65 10.54
N PRO A 51 -9.37 -0.40 11.83
CA PRO A 51 -10.31 0.63 12.26
C PRO A 51 -9.87 2.01 11.79
N ALA A 52 -10.75 2.72 11.08
CA ALA A 52 -10.46 4.09 10.64
C ALA A 52 -10.28 5.05 11.84
N GLN A 53 -9.23 5.87 11.80
CA GLN A 53 -9.00 6.97 12.74
C GLN A 53 -9.44 8.34 12.18
N GLY A 54 -10.02 8.33 10.98
CA GLY A 54 -10.50 9.48 10.22
C GLY A 54 -11.49 9.01 9.14
N PRO A 55 -11.70 9.77 8.05
CA PRO A 55 -12.49 9.29 6.93
C PRO A 55 -12.00 7.93 6.42
N PRO A 56 -12.90 7.00 6.07
CA PRO A 56 -12.50 5.72 5.49
C PRO A 56 -11.63 5.89 4.24
N SER A 57 -10.59 5.09 4.09
CA SER A 57 -9.60 5.27 3.03
C SER A 57 -8.93 3.97 2.60
N TRP A 58 -8.37 4.01 1.40
CA TRP A 58 -7.46 3.01 0.87
C TRP A 58 -6.06 3.62 0.75
N CYS A 59 -5.04 2.84 1.07
CA CYS A 59 -3.64 3.20 0.89
C CYS A 59 -2.94 2.07 0.12
N ALA A 60 -2.44 2.37 -1.06
CA ALA A 60 -1.67 1.42 -1.86
C ALA A 60 -0.20 1.42 -1.41
N PHE A 61 0.41 0.23 -1.37
CA PHE A 61 1.79 0.02 -0.94
C PHE A 61 2.66 -0.43 -2.11
N LEU A 62 3.73 0.31 -2.33
CA LEU A 62 4.77 0.04 -3.32
C LEU A 62 5.80 -0.93 -2.75
N SER A 63 6.08 -2.02 -3.45
CA SER A 63 7.17 -2.94 -3.14
C SER A 63 8.53 -2.25 -3.25
N VAL A 64 9.33 -2.31 -2.20
CA VAL A 64 10.72 -1.82 -2.18
C VAL A 64 11.65 -2.87 -1.57
N PRO A 65 12.94 -2.91 -2.00
CA PRO A 65 13.90 -3.87 -1.47
C PRO A 65 14.27 -3.60 -0.02
N ASP A 66 14.20 -2.34 0.44
CA ASP A 66 14.54 -1.91 1.79
C ASP A 66 13.65 -0.70 2.17
N VAL A 67 12.74 -0.91 3.12
CA VAL A 67 11.81 0.15 3.56
C VAL A 67 12.54 1.30 4.25
N ASP A 68 13.54 1.03 5.07
CA ASP A 68 14.26 2.07 5.81
C ASP A 68 15.03 2.98 4.85
N ALA A 69 15.78 2.40 3.92
CA ALA A 69 16.53 3.13 2.91
C ALA A 69 15.62 3.92 1.96
N SER A 70 14.53 3.30 1.48
CA SER A 70 13.57 3.98 0.62
C SER A 70 12.83 5.11 1.34
N THR A 71 12.49 4.94 2.62
CA THR A 71 11.84 5.99 3.42
C THR A 71 12.78 7.17 3.65
N ALA A 72 14.04 6.91 4.01
CA ALA A 72 15.04 7.95 4.20
C ALA A 72 15.29 8.73 2.91
N ARG A 73 15.37 8.04 1.76
CA ARG A 73 15.49 8.68 0.44
C ARG A 73 14.27 9.53 0.09
N ALA A 74 13.07 9.02 0.33
CA ALA A 74 11.83 9.74 0.08
C ALA A 74 11.76 11.06 0.86
N GLU A 75 12.14 11.04 2.15
CA GLU A 75 12.20 12.23 2.99
C GLU A 75 13.30 13.20 2.53
N ALA A 76 14.51 12.71 2.25
CA ALA A 76 15.63 13.53 1.80
C ALA A 76 15.36 14.26 0.46
N SER A 77 14.58 13.65 -0.43
CA SER A 77 14.19 14.23 -1.72
C SER A 77 12.92 15.11 -1.64
N GLY A 78 12.44 15.46 -0.44
CA GLY A 78 11.35 16.42 -0.25
C GLY A 78 9.94 15.84 -0.15
N GLY A 79 9.82 14.52 -0.03
CA GLY A 79 8.61 13.89 0.50
C GLY A 79 8.54 14.03 2.02
N ARG A 80 7.49 13.47 2.63
CA ARG A 80 7.33 13.46 4.10
C ARG A 80 7.04 12.05 4.60
N VAL A 81 7.57 11.71 5.78
CA VAL A 81 7.20 10.49 6.50
C VAL A 81 5.91 10.72 7.29
N VAL A 82 4.88 9.93 7.02
CA VAL A 82 3.60 9.91 7.75
C VAL A 82 3.66 8.85 8.85
N VAL A 83 4.13 7.65 8.49
CA VAL A 83 4.39 6.54 9.42
C VAL A 83 5.82 6.07 9.14
N GLY A 84 6.66 6.06 10.18
CA GLY A 84 8.03 5.59 10.07
C GLY A 84 8.11 4.07 9.80
N PRO A 85 9.28 3.57 9.38
CA PRO A 85 9.51 2.14 9.19
C PRO A 85 9.06 1.31 10.41
N THR A 86 8.12 0.40 10.18
CA THR A 86 7.43 -0.39 11.22
C THR A 86 7.39 -1.85 10.82
N ASP A 87 7.72 -2.73 11.77
CA ASP A 87 7.70 -4.19 11.58
C ASP A 87 6.28 -4.76 11.63
N LEU A 88 6.04 -5.75 10.77
CA LEU A 88 4.86 -6.59 10.74
C LEU A 88 5.29 -8.06 10.69
N PRO A 89 4.47 -9.01 11.16
CA PRO A 89 4.76 -10.43 10.99
C PRO A 89 4.99 -10.86 9.53
N VAL A 90 4.38 -10.14 8.58
CA VAL A 90 4.41 -10.44 7.14
C VAL A 90 5.46 -9.64 6.36
N GLY A 91 6.11 -8.65 6.98
CA GLY A 91 7.04 -7.76 6.31
C GLY A 91 7.33 -6.50 7.11
N ARG A 92 7.74 -5.45 6.41
CA ARG A 92 8.01 -4.13 6.98
C ARG A 92 7.35 -3.09 6.11
N TYR A 93 6.89 -2.00 6.69
CA TYR A 93 6.27 -0.93 5.93
C TYR A 93 6.59 0.45 6.47
N SER A 94 6.37 1.46 5.64
CA SER A 94 6.25 2.86 6.04
C SER A 94 5.15 3.52 5.22
N VAL A 95 4.73 4.72 5.60
CA VAL A 95 3.81 5.54 4.81
C VAL A 95 4.45 6.90 4.59
N VAL A 96 4.51 7.33 3.34
CA VAL A 96 5.13 8.58 2.91
C VAL A 96 4.16 9.43 2.09
N THR A 97 4.52 10.68 1.89
CA THR A 97 3.87 11.54 0.89
C THR A 97 4.84 11.96 -0.20
N THR A 98 4.31 12.17 -1.41
CA THR A 98 4.99 12.97 -2.42
C THR A 98 5.15 14.43 -1.97
N PRO A 99 5.96 15.26 -2.66
CA PRO A 99 6.09 16.67 -2.35
C PRO A 99 4.78 17.47 -2.44
N SER A 100 3.83 17.07 -3.30
CA SER A 100 2.51 17.69 -3.38
C SER A 100 1.52 17.19 -2.32
N GLY A 101 1.91 16.19 -1.52
CA GLY A 101 1.13 15.64 -0.41
C GLY A 101 0.36 14.35 -0.72
N ALA A 102 0.54 13.75 -1.90
CA ALA A 102 -0.14 12.49 -2.23
C ALA A 102 0.44 11.33 -1.39
N VAL A 103 -0.43 10.54 -0.75
CA VAL A 103 -0.03 9.53 0.25
C VAL A 103 0.03 8.14 -0.36
N PHE A 104 1.10 7.40 -0.07
CA PHE A 104 1.21 5.96 -0.38
C PHE A 104 2.16 5.26 0.59
N GLY A 105 2.07 3.94 0.64
CA GLY A 105 2.91 3.10 1.49
C GLY A 105 4.12 2.55 0.76
N LEU A 106 5.17 2.24 1.52
CA LEU A 106 6.30 1.41 1.07
C LEU A 106 6.23 0.08 1.80
N TYR A 107 6.52 -1.02 1.11
CA TYR A 107 6.43 -2.36 1.68
C TYR A 107 7.59 -3.24 1.26
N GLN A 108 8.15 -3.97 2.22
CA GLN A 108 9.16 -4.99 2.02
C GLN A 108 8.62 -6.28 2.64
N ALA A 109 8.38 -7.30 1.81
CA ALA A 109 7.84 -8.56 2.30
C ALA A 109 8.88 -9.36 3.09
N ALA A 110 8.46 -10.05 4.16
CA ALA A 110 9.33 -10.95 4.91
C ALA A 110 9.63 -12.26 4.15
N LYS A 111 8.78 -12.62 3.18
CA LYS A 111 8.92 -13.78 2.29
C LYS A 111 8.50 -13.39 0.88
N GLU A 112 9.08 -14.03 -0.13
CA GLU A 112 8.91 -13.65 -1.55
C GLU A 112 7.49 -13.87 -2.11
N ASP A 113 6.64 -14.61 -1.41
CA ASP A 113 5.32 -15.07 -1.90
C ASP A 113 4.15 -14.09 -1.67
N VAL A 114 4.40 -12.88 -1.16
CA VAL A 114 3.34 -11.87 -0.90
C VAL A 114 3.32 -10.86 -2.04
N LEU A 115 2.89 -11.26 -3.24
CA LEU A 115 2.81 -10.32 -4.37
C LEU A 115 1.51 -10.49 -5.17
N ALA A 116 0.93 -9.32 -5.46
CA ALA A 116 -0.19 -9.02 -6.36
C ALA A 116 -0.89 -10.22 -7.01
N ALA A 117 -2.13 -10.46 -6.61
CA ALA A 117 -2.98 -11.40 -7.31
C ALA A 117 -3.36 -10.87 -8.71
N ASP A 118 -3.32 -11.74 -9.70
CA ASP A 118 -3.82 -11.47 -11.05
C ASP A 118 -5.18 -12.13 -11.23
N GLY A 119 -6.16 -11.41 -11.79
CA GLY A 119 -7.47 -11.96 -12.14
C GLY A 119 -8.67 -11.10 -11.71
N PRO A 120 -9.90 -11.54 -11.98
CA PRO A 120 -11.11 -10.82 -11.58
C PRO A 120 -11.12 -10.53 -10.07
N GLY A 121 -11.39 -9.28 -9.71
CA GLY A 121 -11.40 -8.82 -8.32
C GLY A 121 -10.05 -8.33 -7.79
N SER A 122 -8.95 -8.47 -8.53
CA SER A 122 -7.68 -7.87 -8.14
C SER A 122 -7.60 -6.38 -8.50
N VAL A 123 -6.64 -5.67 -7.89
CA VAL A 123 -6.41 -4.26 -8.17
C VAL A 123 -5.67 -4.12 -9.50
N HIS A 124 -6.34 -3.54 -10.49
CA HIS A 124 -5.78 -3.33 -11.83
C HIS A 124 -5.04 -2.00 -11.99
N TRP A 125 -5.52 -0.95 -11.30
CA TRP A 125 -5.01 0.41 -11.47
C TRP A 125 -4.93 1.13 -10.13
N VAL A 126 -3.82 1.83 -9.91
CA VAL A 126 -3.64 2.75 -8.78
C VAL A 126 -3.44 4.14 -9.37
N GLU A 127 -4.31 5.07 -9.02
CA GLU A 127 -4.25 6.45 -9.50
C GLU A 127 -3.77 7.37 -8.38
N LEU A 128 -2.71 8.13 -8.65
CA LEU A 128 -2.17 9.12 -7.73
C LEU A 128 -2.84 10.47 -7.99
N HIS A 129 -3.54 11.01 -6.99
CA HIS A 129 -4.12 12.36 -7.07
C HIS A 129 -3.10 13.36 -6.53
N SER A 130 -2.70 14.29 -7.40
CA SER A 130 -1.62 15.25 -7.11
C SER A 130 -2.07 16.67 -7.41
N THR A 131 -1.64 17.61 -6.57
CA THR A 131 -1.84 19.05 -6.81
C THR A 131 -0.72 19.66 -7.65
N ASP A 132 0.37 18.92 -7.89
CA ASP A 132 1.50 19.30 -8.74
C ASP A 132 2.08 18.04 -9.40
N VAL A 133 1.42 17.61 -10.48
CA VAL A 133 1.73 16.35 -11.17
C VAL A 133 3.18 16.32 -11.68
N GLN A 134 3.69 17.44 -12.19
CA GLN A 134 5.04 17.48 -12.77
C GLN A 134 6.10 17.30 -11.68
N ARG A 135 5.94 17.95 -10.54
CA ARG A 135 6.84 17.80 -9.39
C ARG A 135 6.81 16.37 -8.85
N ASP A 136 5.62 15.78 -8.72
CA ASP A 136 5.48 14.43 -8.19
C ASP A 136 6.03 13.37 -9.15
N LEU A 137 5.84 13.51 -10.46
CA LEU A 137 6.43 12.61 -11.45
C LEU A 137 7.95 12.68 -11.45
N ALA A 138 8.53 13.88 -11.41
CA ALA A 138 9.98 14.05 -11.32
C ALA A 138 10.53 13.39 -10.04
N TRP A 139 9.86 13.59 -8.91
CA TRP A 139 10.23 12.98 -7.63
C TRP A 139 10.09 11.45 -7.62
N LEU A 140 9.01 10.90 -8.16
CA LEU A 140 8.83 9.44 -8.29
C LEU A 140 9.91 8.81 -9.19
N GLY A 141 10.30 9.50 -10.26
CA GLY A 141 11.42 9.12 -11.11
C GLY A 141 12.75 9.15 -10.37
N GLU A 142 13.01 10.21 -9.61
CA GLU A 142 14.23 10.35 -8.81
C GLU A 142 14.32 9.30 -7.70
N VAL A 143 13.27 9.09 -6.92
CA VAL A 143 13.31 8.27 -5.70
C VAL A 143 13.15 6.79 -6.00
N PHE A 144 12.23 6.45 -6.91
CA PHE A 144 11.82 5.06 -7.17
C PHE A 144 12.07 4.61 -8.61
N GLY A 145 12.58 5.47 -9.49
CA GLY A 145 12.92 5.10 -10.87
C GLY A 145 11.70 4.96 -11.80
N PHE A 146 10.57 5.56 -11.45
CA PHE A 146 9.39 5.57 -12.32
C PHE A 146 9.66 6.33 -13.62
N THR A 147 9.09 5.85 -14.72
CA THR A 147 9.12 6.52 -16.02
C THR A 147 7.70 6.79 -16.50
N THR A 148 7.54 7.83 -17.32
CA THR A 148 6.28 8.15 -18.00
C THR A 148 6.26 7.50 -19.38
N SER A 149 5.11 6.97 -19.79
CA SER A 149 4.86 6.38 -21.11
C SER A 149 3.81 7.14 -21.90
#